data_AF-A0A3D0XD74-F1
#
_entry.id   AF-A0A3D0XD74-F1
#
_cell.length_a   1.000
_cell.length_b   1.000
_cell.length_c   1.000
_cell.angle_alpha   90.00
_cell.angle_beta   90.00
_cell.angle_gamma   90.00
#
_symmetry.space_group_name_H-M   'P 1'
#
loop_
_entity.id
_entity.type
_entity.pdbx_description
1 polymer ?
#
loop_
_entity_poly.entity_id
_entity_poly.type
_entity_poly.pdbx_seq_one_letter_code
_entity_poly.pdbx_strand_id
1 'polypeptide(L)'
;MKQQKECAYCGYVCKKEDMYLIGDEYYCLDCVGICDNCGSIELYGDLTIVNYGRDDQRYVCSDCLNTDSFFQCRSCDEYYTSNSYWGSYLGSPICEHCSENYEVCEQCDNVFPAGELEYCSRTDEYLCIDCIRDADCSIENIVNEYSYKPSPVFFGDSNVNCFLGIELEVDNEGDTYNPDRVYEAAEYLNDNYGDKLYLKRDSSLSRGFEIVSHPCTPEYH
;
A
#
# COMPACT_ATOMS: atom_id res chain seq x y z
N MET A 1 54.62 34.58 17.21
CA MET A 1 54.05 33.41 17.94
C MET A 1 52.82 32.96 17.17
N LYS A 2 52.67 31.67 16.88
CA LYS A 2 51.44 31.16 16.24
C LYS A 2 50.29 31.29 17.24
N GLN A 3 49.24 32.02 16.89
CA GLN A 3 48.08 32.21 17.77
C GLN A 3 47.29 30.90 17.82
N GLN A 4 47.05 30.37 19.01
CA GLN A 4 46.24 29.16 19.24
C GLN A 4 44.88 29.55 19.81
N LYS A 5 43.86 28.74 19.52
CA LYS A 5 42.47 28.92 19.94
C LYS A 5 41.86 27.56 20.24
N GLU A 6 40.95 27.52 21.20
CA GLU A 6 40.14 26.34 21.54
C GLU A 6 38.92 26.27 20.61
N CYS A 7 38.61 25.07 20.10
CA CYS A 7 37.40 24.82 19.32
C CYS A 7 36.17 24.94 20.22
N ALA A 8 35.20 25.76 19.84
CA ALA A 8 33.99 26.00 20.62
C ALA A 8 33.07 24.76 20.74
N TYR A 9 33.19 23.79 19.84
CA TYR A 9 32.39 22.55 19.89
C TYR A 9 33.07 21.44 20.70
N CYS A 10 34.29 21.05 20.34
CA CYS A 10 34.96 19.87 20.92
C CYS A 10 36.02 20.21 21.98
N GLY A 11 36.33 21.49 22.22
CA GLY A 11 37.35 21.92 23.18
C GLY A 11 38.80 21.64 22.74
N TYR A 12 39.03 21.15 21.52
CA TYR A 12 40.38 20.86 21.02
C TYR A 12 41.13 22.15 20.67
N VAL A 13 42.39 22.27 21.11
CA VAL A 13 43.21 23.46 20.87
C VAL A 13 43.96 23.35 19.54
N CYS A 14 43.58 24.18 18.58
CA CYS A 14 44.19 24.25 17.26
C CYS A 14 45.01 25.53 17.09
N LYS A 15 45.84 25.56 16.04
CA LYS A 15 46.36 26.84 15.56
C LYS A 15 45.20 27.59 14.91
N LYS A 16 45.04 28.87 15.25
CA LYS A 16 43.94 29.71 14.76
C LYS A 16 43.88 29.79 13.24
N GLU A 17 45.02 29.67 12.56
CA GLU A 17 45.12 29.64 11.08
C GLU A 17 44.48 28.40 10.44
N ASP A 18 44.34 27.31 11.19
CA ASP A 18 43.76 26.04 10.75
C ASP A 18 42.28 25.89 11.22
N MET A 19 41.66 26.98 11.66
CA MET A 19 40.30 27.00 12.23
C MET A 19 39.35 27.85 11.39
N TYR A 20 38.06 27.53 11.48
CA TYR A 20 36.98 28.25 10.82
C TYR A 20 36.25 29.14 11.82
N LEU A 21 35.92 30.36 11.39
CA LEU A 21 35.12 31.32 12.16
C LEU A 21 33.68 31.23 11.67
N ILE A 22 32.76 30.78 12.52
CA ILE A 22 31.34 30.68 12.23
C ILE A 22 30.61 31.51 13.30
N GLY A 23 29.89 32.55 12.86
CA GLY A 23 29.41 33.60 13.78
C GLY A 23 30.60 34.27 14.48
N ASP A 24 30.62 34.23 15.81
CA ASP A 24 31.67 34.82 16.65
C ASP A 24 32.65 33.80 17.25
N GLU A 25 32.49 32.51 16.90
CA GLU A 25 33.23 31.40 17.53
C GLU A 25 34.13 30.64 16.54
N TYR A 26 35.23 30.07 17.05
CA TYR A 26 36.20 29.31 16.26
C TYR A 26 36.00 27.81 16.39
N TYR A 27 36.01 27.10 15.26
CA TYR A 27 35.81 25.65 15.17
C TYR A 27 36.99 24.98 14.44
N CYS A 28 37.36 23.77 14.87
CA CYS A 28 38.37 22.97 14.18
C CYS A 28 37.78 22.31 12.93
N LEU A 29 38.68 21.86 12.03
CA LEU A 29 38.31 21.18 10.78
C LEU A 29 37.41 19.96 10.99
N ASP A 30 37.59 19.22 12.08
CA ASP A 30 36.81 18.00 12.36
C ASP A 30 35.37 18.28 12.84
N CYS A 31 35.07 19.53 13.22
CA CYS A 31 33.77 19.92 13.75
C CYS A 31 32.93 20.73 12.76
N VAL A 32 33.49 21.04 11.60
CA VAL A 32 32.79 21.74 10.53
C VAL A 32 32.63 20.83 9.33
N GLY A 33 31.61 21.10 8.53
CA GLY A 33 31.46 20.51 7.20
C GLY A 33 31.17 21.60 6.17
N ILE A 34 31.33 21.24 4.90
CA ILE A 34 31.01 22.13 3.78
C ILE A 34 29.72 21.60 3.17
N CYS A 35 28.73 22.47 2.98
CA CYS A 35 27.54 22.10 2.24
C CYS A 35 27.91 21.86 0.76
N ASP A 36 27.60 20.67 0.27
CA ASP A 36 27.89 20.28 -1.11
C ASP A 36 27.06 21.05 -2.16
N ASN A 37 26.01 21.76 -1.74
CA ASN A 37 25.13 22.50 -2.63
C ASN A 37 25.53 23.99 -2.79
N CYS A 38 25.86 24.68 -1.70
CA CYS A 38 26.16 26.12 -1.73
C CYS A 38 27.60 26.45 -1.31
N GLY A 39 28.36 25.49 -0.78
CA GLY A 39 29.70 25.70 -0.27
C GLY A 39 29.77 26.44 1.07
N SER A 40 28.65 26.64 1.77
CA SER A 40 28.66 27.22 3.12
C SER A 40 29.37 26.29 4.09
N ILE A 41 30.05 26.87 5.07
CA ILE A 41 30.76 26.14 6.12
C ILE A 41 29.87 26.18 7.35
N GLU A 42 29.39 25.02 7.76
CA GLU A 42 28.50 24.85 8.91
C GLU A 42 29.13 23.91 9.94
N LEU A 43 28.53 23.81 11.11
CA LEU A 43 28.87 22.72 12.03
C LEU A 43 28.46 21.38 11.42
N TYR A 44 29.29 20.36 11.61
CA TYR A 44 29.03 19.04 11.02
C TYR A 44 27.68 18.45 11.48
N GLY A 45 27.27 18.73 12.72
CA GLY A 45 25.97 18.29 13.27
C GLY A 45 24.75 19.03 12.70
N ASP A 46 24.95 20.16 12.02
CA ASP A 46 23.87 20.95 11.41
C ASP A 46 23.67 20.62 9.92
N LEU A 47 24.50 19.73 9.36
CA LEU A 47 24.36 19.24 7.99
C LEU A 47 23.49 17.97 7.97
N THR A 48 22.56 17.95 7.03
CA THR A 48 21.74 16.77 6.75
C THR A 48 22.41 15.92 5.68
N ILE A 49 22.50 14.61 5.90
CA ILE A 49 22.96 13.68 4.87
C ILE A 49 21.80 13.39 3.92
N VAL A 50 22.01 13.66 2.64
CA VAL A 50 21.09 13.35 1.55
C VAL A 50 21.68 12.20 0.74
N ASN A 51 20.84 11.27 0.31
CA ASN A 51 21.23 10.05 -0.43
C ASN A 51 22.21 9.18 0.39
N TYR A 52 21.92 8.97 1.67
CA TYR A 52 22.78 8.19 2.58
C TYR A 52 23.14 6.81 1.99
N GLY A 53 24.43 6.47 2.05
CA GLY A 53 24.95 5.19 1.55
C GLY A 53 24.98 5.03 0.02
N ARG A 54 24.70 6.07 -0.76
CA ARG A 54 24.74 6.06 -2.23
C ARG A 54 25.98 6.76 -2.79
N ASP A 55 26.27 6.51 -4.06
CA ASP A 55 27.41 7.10 -4.77
C ASP A 55 27.35 8.63 -4.87
N ASP A 56 26.16 9.21 -4.77
CA ASP A 56 25.90 10.66 -4.81
C ASP A 56 25.48 11.24 -3.45
N GLN A 57 25.86 10.55 -2.36
CA GLN A 57 25.71 11.03 -0.99
C GLN A 57 26.31 12.43 -0.84
N ARG A 58 25.58 13.31 -0.15
CA ARG A 58 25.97 14.70 0.05
C ARG A 58 25.55 15.24 1.42
N TYR A 59 26.30 16.21 1.92
CA TYR A 59 26.00 16.96 3.14
C TYR A 59 25.36 18.30 2.77
N VAL A 60 24.13 18.54 3.22
CA VAL A 60 23.32 19.70 2.82
C VAL A 60 22.95 20.52 4.05
N CYS A 61 23.21 21.83 4.02
CA CYS A 61 22.77 22.73 5.09
C CYS A 61 21.25 22.94 5.07
N SER A 62 20.70 23.35 6.21
CA SER A 62 19.26 23.56 6.38
C SER A 62 18.66 24.54 5.35
N ASP A 63 19.38 25.60 4.99
CA ASP A 63 18.94 26.58 3.99
C ASP A 63 18.78 25.94 2.60
N CYS A 64 19.71 25.08 2.21
CA CYS A 64 19.62 24.35 0.93
C CYS A 64 18.59 23.22 0.98
N LEU A 65 18.43 22.58 2.14
CA LEU A 65 17.47 21.50 2.35
C LEU A 65 16.01 21.99 2.22
N ASN A 66 15.74 23.24 2.62
CA ASN A 66 14.43 23.89 2.53
C ASN A 66 14.05 24.35 1.11
N THR A 67 14.58 23.70 0.08
CA THR A 67 14.25 23.95 -1.32
C THR A 67 13.51 22.75 -1.90
N ASP A 68 12.81 22.92 -3.02
CA ASP A 68 12.10 21.82 -3.70
C ASP A 68 13.03 20.76 -4.33
N SER A 69 14.35 20.90 -4.15
CA SER A 69 15.35 19.96 -4.66
C SER A 69 15.49 18.70 -3.80
N PHE A 70 14.92 18.70 -2.59
CA PHE A 70 15.06 17.63 -1.62
C PHE A 70 13.71 17.27 -1.00
N PHE A 71 13.58 16.02 -0.54
CA PHE A 71 12.43 15.56 0.24
C PHE A 71 12.86 14.51 1.26
N GLN A 72 12.07 14.35 2.32
CA GLN A 72 12.24 13.27 3.30
C GLN A 72 11.29 12.13 2.95
N CYS A 73 11.81 10.93 2.74
CA CYS A 73 10.97 9.75 2.46
C CYS A 73 10.18 9.36 3.71
N ARG A 74 8.87 9.15 3.58
CA ARG A 74 8.01 8.70 4.69
C ARG A 74 8.36 7.31 5.21
N SER A 75 8.86 6.43 4.35
CA SER A 75 9.03 5.01 4.71
C SER A 75 10.33 4.73 5.45
N CYS A 76 11.41 5.45 5.11
CA CYS A 76 12.72 5.25 5.73
C CYS A 76 13.24 6.46 6.51
N ASP A 77 12.50 7.58 6.54
CA ASP A 77 12.86 8.84 7.21
C ASP A 77 14.16 9.50 6.72
N GLU A 78 14.79 8.97 5.66
CA GLU A 78 15.98 9.55 5.05
C GLU A 78 15.67 10.65 4.04
N TYR A 79 16.63 11.54 3.82
CA TYR A 79 16.52 12.62 2.83
C TYR A 79 17.09 12.20 1.49
N TYR A 80 16.38 12.57 0.43
CA TYR A 80 16.77 12.31 -0.94
C TYR A 80 16.67 13.55 -1.81
N THR A 81 17.42 13.55 -2.91
CA THR A 81 17.17 14.49 -4.01
C THR A 81 15.87 14.18 -4.71
N SER A 82 15.23 15.19 -5.30
CA SER A 82 13.98 15.06 -6.07
C SER A 82 14.00 13.97 -7.16
N ASN A 83 15.17 13.64 -7.71
CA ASN A 83 15.32 12.59 -8.72
C ASN A 83 15.05 11.17 -8.20
N SER A 84 15.10 10.97 -6.88
CA SER A 84 14.78 9.68 -6.25
C SER A 84 13.30 9.60 -5.82
N TYR A 85 12.47 10.58 -6.21
CA TYR A 85 11.03 10.56 -5.95
C TYR A 85 10.36 9.51 -6.84
N TRP A 86 9.56 8.64 -6.22
CA TRP A 86 8.77 7.65 -6.95
C TRP A 86 7.28 7.99 -6.95
N GLY A 87 6.74 8.35 -5.80
CA GLY A 87 5.31 8.62 -5.63
C GLY A 87 5.00 9.21 -4.26
N SER A 88 3.72 9.38 -3.96
CA SER A 88 3.29 9.90 -2.66
C SER A 88 2.09 9.15 -2.11
N TYR A 89 2.13 8.80 -0.83
CA TYR A 89 1.00 8.26 -0.09
C TYR A 89 0.43 9.33 0.84
N LEU A 90 -0.85 9.70 0.66
CA LEU A 90 -1.52 10.76 1.42
C LEU A 90 -0.71 12.08 1.45
N GLY A 91 -0.13 12.45 0.30
CA GLY A 91 0.70 13.64 0.13
C GLY A 91 2.10 13.57 0.76
N SER A 92 2.48 12.42 1.34
CA SER A 92 3.83 12.20 1.85
C SER A 92 4.70 11.48 0.81
N PRO A 93 5.89 12.00 0.48
CA PRO A 93 6.71 11.47 -0.61
C PRO A 93 7.40 10.15 -0.23
N ILE A 94 7.57 9.30 -1.24
CA ILE A 94 8.18 7.98 -1.15
C ILE A 94 9.36 7.95 -2.12
N CYS A 95 10.51 7.46 -1.66
CA CYS A 95 11.68 7.29 -2.51
C CYS A 95 11.60 6.01 -3.34
N GLU A 96 12.32 5.99 -4.47
CA GLU A 96 12.43 4.83 -5.38
C GLU A 96 12.86 3.56 -4.65
N HIS A 97 13.71 3.64 -3.63
CA HIS A 97 14.15 2.47 -2.89
C HIS A 97 13.04 1.84 -2.03
N CYS A 98 12.13 2.65 -1.52
CA CYS A 98 11.00 2.16 -0.74
C CYS A 98 9.80 1.80 -1.61
N SER A 99 9.86 2.01 -2.93
CA SER A 99 8.74 1.81 -3.86
C SER A 99 8.16 0.39 -3.84
N GLU A 100 8.99 -0.63 -3.60
CA GLU A 100 8.55 -2.04 -3.52
C GLU A 100 7.60 -2.31 -2.34
N ASN A 101 7.51 -1.41 -1.37
CA ASN A 101 6.57 -1.51 -0.25
C ASN A 101 5.20 -0.89 -0.57
N TYR A 102 4.99 -0.49 -1.81
CA TYR A 102 3.79 0.21 -2.27
C TYR A 102 3.31 -0.34 -3.62
N GLU A 103 2.02 -0.15 -3.87
CA GLU A 103 1.33 -0.51 -5.09
C GLU A 103 0.51 0.69 -5.57
N VAL A 104 0.10 0.68 -6.84
CA VAL A 104 -0.68 1.76 -7.46
C VAL A 104 -2.05 1.21 -7.83
N CYS A 105 -3.11 1.88 -7.37
CA CYS A 105 -4.47 1.55 -7.77
C CYS A 105 -4.66 1.83 -9.27
N GLU A 106 -5.08 0.82 -10.03
CA GLU A 106 -5.16 0.91 -11.50
C GLU A 106 -6.30 1.82 -11.99
N GLN A 107 -7.26 2.17 -11.14
CA GLN A 107 -8.38 3.04 -11.50
C GLN A 107 -8.17 4.51 -11.12
N CYS A 108 -7.51 4.81 -10.00
CA CYS A 108 -7.34 6.18 -9.52
C CYS A 108 -5.89 6.68 -9.49
N ASP A 109 -4.93 5.85 -9.90
CA ASP A 109 -3.49 6.12 -9.94
C ASP A 109 -2.87 6.53 -8.59
N ASN A 110 -3.62 6.38 -7.48
CA ASN A 110 -3.11 6.66 -6.15
C ASN A 110 -2.23 5.50 -5.66
N VAL A 111 -1.19 5.87 -4.91
CA VAL A 111 -0.26 4.95 -4.27
C VAL A 111 -0.85 4.44 -2.95
N PHE A 112 -0.68 3.16 -2.64
CA PHE A 112 -1.07 2.52 -1.37
C PHE A 112 0.05 1.61 -0.87
N PRO A 113 0.20 1.37 0.44
CA PRO A 113 1.06 0.30 0.96
C PRO A 113 0.73 -1.05 0.31
N ALA A 114 1.75 -1.86 0.07
CA ALA A 114 1.59 -3.17 -0.54
C ALA A 114 0.62 -4.06 0.26
N GLY A 115 -0.34 -4.67 -0.43
CA GLY A 115 -1.39 -5.48 0.16
C GLY A 115 -2.64 -4.72 0.59
N GLU A 116 -2.73 -3.41 0.33
CA GLU A 116 -3.96 -2.62 0.54
C GLU A 116 -4.86 -2.53 -0.72
N LEU A 117 -4.41 -3.07 -1.86
CA LEU A 117 -5.24 -3.21 -3.06
C LEU A 117 -5.92 -4.58 -3.12
N GLU A 118 -7.12 -4.62 -3.70
CA GLU A 118 -7.90 -5.83 -3.93
C GLU A 118 -8.16 -6.00 -5.44
N TYR A 119 -8.20 -7.23 -5.94
CA TYR A 119 -8.50 -7.50 -7.34
C TYR A 119 -10.02 -7.44 -7.60
N CYS A 120 -10.44 -6.71 -8.64
CA CYS A 120 -11.81 -6.72 -9.15
C CYS A 120 -11.91 -7.54 -10.44
N SER A 121 -12.64 -8.67 -10.43
CA SER A 121 -12.81 -9.49 -11.65
C SER A 121 -13.65 -8.83 -12.74
N ARG A 122 -14.50 -7.84 -12.40
CA ARG A 122 -15.32 -7.13 -13.40
C ARG A 122 -14.49 -6.24 -14.30
N THR A 123 -13.43 -5.65 -13.76
CA THR A 123 -12.55 -4.74 -14.49
C THR A 123 -11.18 -5.35 -14.81
N ASP A 124 -10.84 -6.49 -14.19
CA ASP A 124 -9.52 -7.15 -14.29
C ASP A 124 -8.38 -6.25 -13.79
N GLU A 125 -8.61 -5.56 -12.66
CA GLU A 125 -7.73 -4.53 -12.11
C GLU A 125 -7.53 -4.69 -10.59
N TYR A 126 -6.38 -4.24 -10.07
CA TYR A 126 -6.10 -4.07 -8.64
C TYR A 126 -6.49 -2.68 -8.17
N LEU A 127 -7.51 -2.63 -7.31
CA LEU A 127 -8.22 -1.43 -6.92
C LEU A 127 -8.11 -1.19 -5.42
N CYS A 128 -8.11 0.08 -5.00
CA CYS A 128 -8.26 0.43 -3.59
C CYS A 128 -9.71 0.21 -3.12
N ILE A 129 -9.93 0.18 -1.80
CA ILE A 129 -11.25 -0.10 -1.21
C ILE A 129 -12.37 0.81 -1.71
N ASP A 130 -12.08 2.08 -1.99
CA ASP A 130 -13.07 3.03 -2.50
C ASP A 130 -13.42 2.72 -3.96
N CYS A 131 -12.42 2.43 -4.79
CA CYS A 131 -12.63 2.02 -6.18
C CYS A 131 -13.34 0.66 -6.29
N ILE A 132 -13.02 -0.31 -5.43
CA ILE A 132 -13.73 -1.60 -5.34
C ILE A 132 -15.22 -1.40 -5.05
N ARG A 133 -15.54 -0.52 -4.08
CA ARG A 133 -16.93 -0.21 -3.70
C ARG A 133 -17.67 0.49 -4.83
N ASP A 134 -17.03 1.45 -5.48
CA ASP A 134 -17.62 2.18 -6.60
C ASP A 134 -17.84 1.27 -7.82
N ALA A 135 -16.95 0.30 -8.01
CA ALA A 135 -17.07 -0.73 -9.05
C ALA A 135 -18.04 -1.87 -8.67
N ASP A 136 -18.55 -1.89 -7.42
CA ASP A 136 -19.48 -2.89 -6.88
C ASP A 136 -18.93 -4.33 -7.00
N CYS A 137 -17.61 -4.51 -6.77
CA CYS A 137 -16.92 -5.79 -6.90
C CYS A 137 -16.77 -6.58 -5.58
N SER A 138 -17.58 -6.29 -4.55
CA SER A 138 -17.48 -7.00 -3.26
C SER A 138 -18.23 -8.32 -3.27
N ILE A 139 -17.59 -9.39 -2.79
CA ILE A 139 -18.24 -10.71 -2.63
C ILE A 139 -19.47 -10.64 -1.70
N GLU A 140 -19.53 -9.68 -0.78
CA GLU A 140 -20.65 -9.50 0.15
C GLU A 140 -21.93 -8.99 -0.54
N ASN A 141 -21.79 -8.39 -1.73
CA ASN A 141 -22.94 -8.01 -2.56
C ASN A 141 -23.58 -9.23 -3.24
N ILE A 142 -22.83 -10.33 -3.34
CA ILE A 142 -23.20 -11.50 -4.13
C ILE A 142 -23.51 -12.71 -3.23
N VAL A 143 -22.69 -12.91 -2.18
CA VAL A 143 -22.76 -14.05 -1.26
C VAL A 143 -23.34 -13.60 0.09
N ASN A 144 -24.52 -14.14 0.40
CA ASN A 144 -25.26 -13.80 1.61
C ASN A 144 -24.65 -14.44 2.88
N GLU A 145 -25.07 -13.97 4.05
CA GLU A 145 -24.70 -14.59 5.33
C GLU A 145 -25.26 -16.02 5.48
N TYR A 146 -24.66 -16.83 6.36
CA TYR A 146 -25.09 -18.22 6.64
C TYR A 146 -26.58 -18.36 7.00
N SER A 147 -27.12 -17.38 7.71
CA SER A 147 -28.53 -17.39 8.14
C SER A 147 -29.52 -17.02 7.04
N TYR A 148 -29.02 -16.60 5.87
CA TYR A 148 -29.86 -16.16 4.78
C TYR A 148 -30.69 -17.30 4.21
N LYS A 149 -32.01 -17.14 4.29
CA LYS A 149 -33.00 -18.08 3.79
C LYS A 149 -34.16 -17.31 3.17
N PRO A 150 -34.16 -17.08 1.84
CA PRO A 150 -35.24 -16.40 1.17
C PRO A 150 -36.51 -17.27 1.18
N SER A 151 -37.65 -16.67 0.85
CA SER A 151 -38.87 -17.44 0.59
C SER A 151 -38.65 -18.33 -0.64
N PRO A 152 -38.96 -19.64 -0.56
CA PRO A 152 -38.72 -20.54 -1.68
C PRO A 152 -39.63 -20.22 -2.86
N VAL A 153 -39.04 -20.10 -4.05
CA VAL A 153 -39.76 -20.13 -5.33
C VAL A 153 -39.79 -21.57 -5.81
N PHE A 154 -40.97 -22.08 -6.19
CA PHE A 154 -41.10 -23.46 -6.66
C PHE A 154 -41.14 -23.49 -8.18
N PHE A 155 -40.22 -24.24 -8.81
CA PHE A 155 -40.14 -24.37 -10.27
C PHE A 155 -40.59 -25.76 -10.74
N GLY A 156 -41.21 -25.80 -11.92
CA GLY A 156 -41.73 -27.03 -12.53
C GLY A 156 -43.17 -27.37 -12.11
N ASP A 157 -43.87 -28.11 -12.99
CA ASP A 157 -45.23 -28.60 -12.75
C ASP A 157 -45.20 -30.03 -12.23
N SER A 158 -45.96 -30.32 -11.17
CA SER A 158 -46.05 -31.69 -10.63
C SER A 158 -47.44 -32.03 -10.11
N ASN A 159 -47.88 -33.25 -10.42
CA ASN A 159 -49.09 -33.84 -9.84
C ASN A 159 -48.83 -34.56 -8.51
N VAL A 160 -47.56 -34.74 -8.13
CA VAL A 160 -47.14 -35.51 -6.95
C VAL A 160 -46.60 -34.63 -5.81
N ASN A 161 -46.58 -33.29 -6.00
CA ASN A 161 -46.10 -32.29 -5.02
C ASN A 161 -44.71 -32.58 -4.44
N CYS A 162 -43.83 -33.20 -5.22
CA CYS A 162 -42.44 -33.45 -4.83
C CYS A 162 -41.55 -32.35 -5.43
N PHE A 163 -40.89 -31.58 -4.56
CA PHE A 163 -39.95 -30.54 -4.95
C PHE A 163 -38.67 -30.68 -4.12
N LEU A 164 -37.53 -30.63 -4.79
CA LEU A 164 -36.21 -30.83 -4.20
C LEU A 164 -35.34 -29.60 -4.50
N GLY A 165 -34.60 -29.15 -3.49
CA GLY A 165 -33.51 -28.18 -3.66
C GLY A 165 -32.17 -28.91 -3.68
N ILE A 166 -31.20 -28.31 -4.35
CA ILE A 166 -29.80 -28.78 -4.36
C ILE A 166 -28.96 -27.73 -3.65
N GLU A 167 -28.07 -28.22 -2.79
CA GLU A 167 -27.03 -27.44 -2.13
C GLU A 167 -25.68 -27.99 -2.60
N LEU A 168 -24.80 -27.11 -3.09
CA LEU A 168 -23.44 -27.44 -3.52
C LEU A 168 -22.46 -26.50 -2.83
N GLU A 169 -21.40 -27.07 -2.28
CA GLU A 169 -20.29 -26.31 -1.69
C GLU A 169 -19.23 -26.02 -2.75
N VAL A 170 -18.88 -24.73 -2.90
CA VAL A 170 -17.71 -24.30 -3.65
C VAL A 170 -16.61 -24.04 -2.66
N ASP A 171 -15.69 -25.00 -2.56
CA ASP A 171 -14.54 -24.94 -1.66
C ASP A 171 -13.27 -24.55 -2.42
N ASN A 172 -12.44 -23.71 -1.80
CA ASN A 172 -11.12 -23.30 -2.30
C ASN A 172 -10.02 -23.56 -1.24
N GLU A 173 -10.21 -24.56 -0.39
CA GLU A 173 -9.20 -25.04 0.54
C GLU A 173 -8.11 -25.86 -0.18
N GLY A 174 -6.96 -25.21 -0.42
CA GLY A 174 -5.75 -25.84 -0.97
C GLY A 174 -4.55 -24.88 -1.02
N ASP A 175 -3.36 -25.41 -1.40
CA ASP A 175 -2.10 -24.64 -1.52
C ASP A 175 -2.14 -23.55 -2.61
N THR A 176 -3.21 -23.50 -3.41
CA THR A 176 -3.47 -22.51 -4.47
C THR A 176 -4.72 -21.69 -4.17
N TYR A 177 -4.96 -21.36 -2.90
CA TYR A 177 -6.04 -20.44 -2.52
C TYR A 177 -5.87 -19.12 -3.29
N ASN A 178 -6.91 -18.76 -4.02
CA ASN A 178 -7.01 -17.51 -4.75
C ASN A 178 -8.44 -16.98 -4.54
N PRO A 179 -8.62 -15.88 -3.79
CA PRO A 179 -9.94 -15.31 -3.52
C PRO A 179 -10.66 -14.85 -4.80
N ASP A 180 -9.91 -14.44 -5.82
CA ASP A 180 -10.41 -13.98 -7.12
C ASP A 180 -11.25 -15.05 -7.81
N ARG A 181 -10.78 -16.31 -7.82
CA ARG A 181 -11.52 -17.44 -8.40
C ARG A 181 -12.85 -17.71 -7.71
N VAL A 182 -12.91 -17.46 -6.40
CA VAL A 182 -14.15 -17.64 -5.62
C VAL A 182 -15.13 -16.52 -5.98
N TYR A 183 -14.63 -15.29 -6.10
CA TYR A 183 -15.44 -14.15 -6.52
C TYR A 183 -15.96 -14.31 -7.96
N GLU A 184 -15.09 -14.66 -8.92
CA GLU A 184 -15.46 -14.93 -10.32
C GLU A 184 -16.56 -16.00 -10.44
N ALA A 185 -16.44 -17.09 -9.67
CA ALA A 185 -17.44 -18.14 -9.66
C ALA A 185 -18.79 -17.65 -9.09
N ALA A 186 -18.76 -16.86 -8.02
CA ALA A 186 -19.96 -16.29 -7.40
C ALA A 186 -20.67 -15.32 -8.36
N GLU A 187 -19.91 -14.43 -8.99
CA GLU A 187 -20.40 -13.46 -9.97
C GLU A 187 -21.05 -14.15 -11.18
N TYR A 188 -20.35 -15.13 -11.77
CA TYR A 188 -20.89 -15.91 -12.87
C TYR A 188 -22.24 -16.57 -12.51
N LEU A 189 -22.34 -17.17 -11.32
CA LEU A 189 -23.56 -17.82 -10.87
C LEU A 189 -24.69 -16.83 -10.62
N ASN A 190 -24.40 -15.70 -10.01
CA ASN A 190 -25.38 -14.64 -9.76
C ASN A 190 -25.94 -14.07 -11.07
N ASP A 191 -25.08 -13.72 -12.01
CA ASP A 191 -25.48 -13.05 -13.26
C ASP A 191 -26.28 -13.98 -14.19
N ASN A 192 -25.96 -15.27 -14.18
CA ASN A 192 -26.58 -16.23 -15.09
C ASN A 192 -27.76 -17.00 -14.47
N TYR A 193 -27.81 -17.12 -13.14
CA TYR A 193 -28.75 -18.00 -12.46
C TYR A 193 -29.39 -17.43 -11.19
N GLY A 194 -29.17 -16.15 -10.84
CA GLY A 194 -29.70 -15.55 -9.59
C GLY A 194 -31.24 -15.56 -9.42
N ASP A 195 -31.99 -15.90 -10.47
CA ASP A 195 -33.44 -16.14 -10.40
C ASP A 195 -33.80 -17.55 -9.88
N LYS A 196 -32.87 -18.51 -9.97
CA LYS A 196 -33.05 -19.93 -9.61
C LYS A 196 -32.20 -20.38 -8.43
N LEU A 197 -31.14 -19.65 -8.12
CA LEU A 197 -30.25 -19.95 -7.01
C LEU A 197 -29.94 -18.69 -6.20
N TYR A 198 -29.45 -18.90 -4.99
CA TYR A 198 -28.83 -17.86 -4.19
C TYR A 198 -27.55 -18.40 -3.56
N LEU A 199 -26.61 -17.50 -3.33
CA LEU A 199 -25.31 -17.84 -2.76
C LEU A 199 -25.29 -17.42 -1.29
N LYS A 200 -24.75 -18.25 -0.42
CA LYS A 200 -24.57 -17.92 1.00
C LYS A 200 -23.27 -18.51 1.55
N ARG A 201 -22.82 -18.02 2.70
CA ARG A 201 -21.69 -18.63 3.43
C ARG A 201 -22.11 -19.94 4.09
N ASP A 202 -21.23 -20.93 4.15
CA ASP A 202 -21.37 -22.09 5.04
C ASP A 202 -20.33 -22.01 6.16
N SER A 203 -20.73 -22.37 7.38
CA SER A 203 -19.84 -22.50 8.53
C SER A 203 -18.79 -23.63 8.42
N SER A 204 -19.02 -24.61 7.54
CA SER A 204 -18.12 -25.70 7.18
C SER A 204 -16.97 -25.23 6.28
N LEU A 205 -17.15 -24.13 5.55
CA LEU A 205 -16.19 -23.60 4.58
C LEU A 205 -15.45 -22.38 5.16
N SER A 206 -14.12 -22.40 5.11
CA SER A 206 -13.32 -21.23 5.52
C SER A 206 -13.06 -20.24 4.38
N ARG A 207 -13.10 -20.71 3.13
CA ARG A 207 -12.57 -20.01 1.94
C ARG A 207 -13.43 -20.22 0.70
N GLY A 208 -14.75 -20.28 0.87
CA GLY A 208 -15.71 -20.63 -0.18
C GLY A 208 -17.12 -20.10 0.08
N PHE A 209 -18.08 -20.58 -0.71
CA PHE A 209 -19.51 -20.29 -0.53
C PHE A 209 -20.36 -21.48 -0.94
N GLU A 210 -21.62 -21.47 -0.53
CA GLU A 210 -22.62 -22.46 -0.89
C GLU A 210 -23.54 -21.90 -1.98
N ILE A 211 -23.82 -22.74 -2.97
CA ILE A 211 -24.82 -22.54 -4.01
C ILE A 211 -26.09 -23.24 -3.56
N VAL A 212 -27.17 -22.50 -3.37
CA VAL A 212 -28.46 -23.07 -2.96
C VAL A 212 -29.50 -22.84 -4.03
N SER A 213 -30.06 -23.92 -4.58
CA SER A 213 -31.14 -23.83 -5.54
C SER A 213 -32.48 -23.57 -4.84
N HIS A 214 -33.35 -22.85 -5.52
CA HIS A 214 -34.77 -22.90 -5.22
C HIS A 214 -35.33 -24.31 -5.48
N PRO A 215 -36.39 -24.75 -4.76
CA PRO A 215 -36.97 -26.07 -4.96
C PRO A 215 -37.57 -26.22 -6.36
N CYS A 216 -37.32 -27.35 -7.02
CA CYS A 216 -37.98 -27.68 -8.27
C CYS A 216 -38.33 -29.17 -8.39
N THR A 217 -39.18 -29.51 -9.37
CA THR A 217 -39.61 -30.90 -9.58
C THR A 217 -38.46 -31.75 -10.10
N PRO A 218 -38.45 -33.08 -9.86
CA PRO A 218 -37.41 -33.96 -10.39
C PRO A 218 -37.25 -33.91 -11.91
N GLU A 219 -38.33 -33.65 -12.65
CA GLU A 219 -38.31 -33.51 -14.12
C GLU A 219 -37.81 -32.15 -14.62
N TYR A 220 -37.82 -31.12 -13.75
CA TYR A 220 -37.33 -29.79 -14.07
C TYR A 220 -35.81 -29.65 -13.89
N HIS A 221 -35.24 -30.40 -12.93
CA HIS A 221 -33.79 -30.57 -12.75
C HIS A 221 -33.15 -31.25 -13.96
#